data_AF-W2TQA1-F1
#
_entry.id   AF-W2TQA1-F1
#
_cell.length_a   1.000
_cell.length_b   1.000
_cell.length_c   1.000
_cell.angle_alpha   90.00
_cell.angle_beta   90.00
_cell.angle_gamma   90.00
#
_symmetry.space_group_name_H-M   'P 1'
#
loop_
_entity.id
_entity.type
_entity.pdbx_description
1 polymer ?
#
loop_
_entity_poly.entity_id
_entity_poly.type
_entity_poly.pdbx_seq_one_letter_code
_entity_poly.pdbx_strand_id
1 'polypeptide(L)'
;RKWLVRAIDESQFVKYEQFNIKHQYLLSDNIASQVRIRSRKQNGRSTYTVTRRDPVPGKKESIETRTQITFREYARYEKMKDQSRSPLHKQRRCFMVGNQYFNLDIYTLLPPSARSLQLDGQLIFLETYTTIPVGHPLPLPVFLTIEKEITGQIGYSMYSMSKKVNSFCEMEEFLGADEYKDE
;
A
#
# COMPACT_ATOMS: atom_id res chain seq x y z
N ARG A 1 -3.54 -1.49 11.64
CA ARG A 1 -2.41 -0.74 12.27
C ARG A 1 -1.16 -0.89 11.41
N LYS A 2 -0.38 0.20 11.28
CA LYS A 2 0.75 0.34 10.37
C LYS A 2 1.92 1.07 11.02
N TRP A 3 3.15 0.60 10.81
CA TRP A 3 4.37 1.20 11.34
C TRP A 3 5.41 1.42 10.24
N LEU A 4 6.19 2.49 10.39
CA LEU A 4 7.41 2.72 9.62
C LEU A 4 8.56 1.95 10.29
N VAL A 5 9.24 1.12 9.51
CA VAL A 5 10.35 0.29 9.97
C VAL A 5 11.65 0.90 9.44
N ARG A 6 12.63 1.07 10.33
CA ARG A 6 13.96 1.59 10.00
C ARG A 6 14.90 0.49 9.52
N ALA A 7 14.91 -0.65 10.21
CA ALA A 7 15.82 -1.75 9.92
C ALA A 7 15.21 -3.12 10.22
N ILE A 8 15.77 -4.15 9.58
CA ILE A 8 15.41 -5.55 9.72
C ILE A 8 16.67 -6.32 10.13
N ASP A 9 16.61 -7.07 11.23
CA ASP A 9 17.64 -8.05 11.58
C ASP A 9 17.32 -9.38 10.87
N GLU A 10 17.99 -9.61 9.74
CA GLU A 10 17.80 -10.81 8.93
C GLU A 10 18.25 -12.10 9.65
N SER A 11 19.14 -12.01 10.63
CA SER A 11 19.66 -13.19 11.35
C SER A 11 18.62 -13.77 12.33
N GLN A 12 17.69 -12.94 12.78
CA GLN A 12 16.63 -13.31 13.72
C GLN A 12 15.26 -13.40 13.05
N PHE A 13 15.20 -13.23 11.72
CA PHE A 13 13.94 -13.20 11.00
C PHE A 13 13.28 -14.59 11.01
N VAL A 14 12.01 -14.64 11.37
CA VAL A 14 11.23 -15.88 11.43
C VAL A 14 10.90 -16.41 10.04
N LYS A 15 10.42 -17.65 9.91
CA LYS A 15 9.96 -18.17 8.61
C LYS A 15 8.87 -17.27 8.02
N TYR A 16 8.97 -16.97 6.72
CA TYR A 16 8.02 -16.11 6.02
C TYR A 16 7.73 -16.60 4.59
N GLU A 17 6.59 -16.15 4.07
CA GLU A 17 6.25 -16.25 2.64
C GLU A 17 6.53 -14.91 1.95
N GLN A 18 7.09 -14.95 0.74
CA GLN A 18 7.51 -13.73 0.03
C GLN A 18 6.78 -13.54 -1.30
N PHE A 19 6.35 -12.31 -1.55
CA PHE A 19 5.63 -11.92 -2.76
C PHE A 19 6.23 -10.68 -3.39
N ASN A 20 6.38 -10.70 -4.72
CA ASN A 20 6.60 -9.48 -5.48
C ASN A 20 5.24 -8.91 -5.88
N ILE A 21 4.96 -7.67 -5.49
CA ILE A 21 3.68 -7.02 -5.69
C ILE A 21 3.89 -5.73 -6.47
N LYS A 22 3.07 -5.53 -7.51
CA LYS A 22 2.96 -4.26 -8.25
C LYS A 22 1.53 -3.75 -8.11
N HIS A 23 1.39 -2.50 -7.68
CA HIS A 23 0.13 -1.77 -7.67
C HIS A 23 0.16 -0.65 -8.70
N GLN A 24 -0.96 -0.45 -9.39
CA GLN A 24 -1.17 0.66 -10.32
C GLN A 24 -2.57 1.23 -10.14
N TYR A 25 -2.67 2.54 -10.03
CA TYR A 25 -3.96 3.23 -10.05
C TYR A 25 -4.44 3.40 -11.50
N LEU A 26 -5.76 3.28 -11.68
CA LEU A 26 -6.45 3.51 -12.94
C LEU A 26 -7.20 4.83 -12.87
N LEU A 27 -7.54 5.38 -14.04
CA LEU A 27 -8.53 6.44 -14.11
C LEU A 27 -9.89 5.91 -13.63
N SER A 28 -10.66 6.79 -13.00
CA SER A 28 -12.00 6.50 -12.50
C SER A 28 -12.94 7.60 -12.99
N ASP A 29 -14.12 7.21 -13.45
CA ASP A 29 -15.15 8.15 -13.91
C ASP A 29 -15.71 9.00 -12.75
N ASN A 30 -15.67 8.44 -11.53
CA ASN A 30 -15.93 9.20 -10.31
C ASN A 30 -14.61 9.70 -9.76
N ILE A 31 -14.47 11.03 -9.70
CA ILE A 31 -13.30 11.73 -9.15
C ILE A 31 -13.09 11.30 -7.70
N ALA A 32 -14.13 11.01 -6.93
CA ALA A 32 -14.01 10.57 -5.55
C ALA A 32 -13.80 9.06 -5.39
N SER A 33 -13.59 8.28 -6.46
CA SER A 33 -13.37 6.83 -6.36
C SER A 33 -11.92 6.47 -6.68
N GLN A 34 -11.37 5.49 -5.97
CA GLN A 34 -10.05 4.95 -6.27
C GLN A 34 -10.17 3.57 -6.90
N VAL A 35 -9.62 3.42 -8.10
CA VAL A 35 -9.50 2.11 -8.74
C VAL A 35 -8.02 1.77 -8.87
N ARG A 36 -7.65 0.57 -8.44
CA ARG A 36 -6.29 0.05 -8.59
C ARG A 36 -6.30 -1.38 -9.08
N ILE A 37 -5.34 -1.72 -9.93
CA ILE A 37 -4.98 -3.10 -10.22
C ILE A 37 -3.75 -3.49 -9.43
N ARG A 38 -3.69 -4.78 -9.09
CA ARG A 38 -2.56 -5.39 -8.39
C ARG A 38 -2.18 -6.67 -9.10
N SER A 39 -0.89 -6.85 -9.34
CA SER A 39 -0.30 -8.16 -9.61
C SER A 39 0.50 -8.62 -8.40
N ARG A 40 0.39 -9.91 -8.07
CA ARG A 40 1.12 -10.57 -6.99
C ARG A 40 1.77 -11.82 -7.56
N LYS A 41 3.10 -11.89 -7.49
CA LYS A 41 3.92 -12.98 -8.03
C LYS A 41 4.68 -13.70 -6.93
N GLN A 42 4.65 -15.03 -6.96
CA GLN A 42 5.44 -15.92 -6.11
C GLN A 42 5.72 -17.23 -6.87
N ASN A 43 6.93 -17.77 -6.77
CA ASN A 43 7.30 -19.08 -7.33
C ASN A 43 6.87 -19.27 -8.79
N GLY A 44 7.10 -18.24 -9.62
CA GLY A 44 6.73 -18.24 -11.04
C GLY A 44 5.24 -18.07 -11.34
N ARG A 45 4.36 -18.11 -10.34
CA ARG A 45 2.90 -17.92 -10.51
C ARG A 45 2.50 -16.48 -10.19
N SER A 46 1.51 -15.98 -10.93
CA SER A 46 0.98 -14.63 -10.77
C SER A 46 -0.52 -14.66 -10.56
N THR A 47 -1.01 -13.80 -9.67
CA THR A 47 -2.43 -13.53 -9.44
C THR A 47 -2.70 -12.05 -9.65
N TYR A 48 -3.90 -11.74 -10.14
CA TYR A 48 -4.28 -10.38 -10.50
C TYR A 48 -5.61 -10.03 -9.85
N THR A 49 -5.70 -8.81 -9.33
CA THR A 49 -6.92 -8.29 -8.72
C THR A 49 -7.15 -6.85 -9.14
N VAL A 50 -8.40 -6.48 -9.39
CA VAL A 50 -8.83 -5.09 -9.41
C VAL A 50 -9.51 -4.77 -8.08
N THR A 51 -9.30 -3.56 -7.57
CA THR A 51 -9.89 -3.08 -6.34
C THR A 51 -10.46 -1.70 -6.58
N ARG A 52 -11.73 -1.51 -6.26
CA ARG A 52 -12.43 -0.23 -6.27
C ARG A 52 -12.75 0.16 -4.84
N ARG A 53 -12.38 1.37 -4.46
CA ARG A 53 -12.70 1.98 -3.16
C ARG A 53 -13.55 3.21 -3.41
N ASP A 54 -14.82 3.13 -3.02
CA ASP A 54 -15.80 4.19 -3.16
C ASP A 54 -16.11 4.79 -1.78
N PRO A 55 -16.07 6.13 -1.61
CA PRO A 55 -16.46 6.78 -0.37
C PRO A 55 -17.97 6.65 -0.18
N VAL A 56 -18.40 6.55 1.08
CA VAL A 56 -19.83 6.53 1.42
C VAL A 56 -20.30 7.96 1.62
N PRO A 57 -21.31 8.45 0.86
CA PRO A 57 -21.78 9.82 0.98
C PRO A 57 -22.15 10.19 2.43
N GLY A 58 -21.59 11.31 2.92
CA GLY A 58 -21.84 11.80 4.27
C GLY A 58 -21.14 11.02 5.40
N LYS A 59 -20.28 10.06 5.09
CA LYS A 59 -19.49 9.31 6.08
C LYS A 59 -18.00 9.37 5.74
N LYS A 60 -17.15 9.23 6.77
CA LYS A 60 -15.69 9.06 6.60
C LYS A 60 -15.29 7.65 6.16
N GLU A 61 -16.26 6.77 5.97
CA GLU A 61 -16.05 5.38 5.61
C GLU A 61 -16.02 5.21 4.09
N SER A 62 -15.42 4.13 3.64
CA SER A 62 -15.35 3.76 2.23
C SER A 62 -15.63 2.28 2.05
N ILE A 63 -16.30 1.92 0.96
CA ILE A 63 -16.54 0.53 0.58
C ILE A 63 -15.43 0.09 -0.36
N GLU A 64 -14.68 -0.96 0.01
CA GLU A 64 -13.68 -1.59 -0.85
C GLU A 64 -14.24 -2.87 -1.48
N THR A 65 -14.38 -2.88 -2.81
CA THR A 65 -14.71 -4.09 -3.59
C THR A 65 -13.44 -4.62 -4.26
N ARG A 66 -13.13 -5.90 -4.03
CA ARG A 66 -11.96 -6.58 -4.61
C ARG A 66 -12.39 -7.76 -5.47
N THR A 67 -11.99 -7.73 -6.73
CA THR A 67 -12.33 -8.76 -7.72
C THR A 67 -11.07 -9.39 -8.28
N GLN A 68 -11.04 -10.73 -8.33
CA GLN A 68 -9.98 -11.47 -9.03
C GLN A 68 -10.20 -11.39 -10.53
N ILE A 69 -9.13 -11.15 -11.30
CA ILE A 69 -9.19 -10.99 -12.74
C ILE A 69 -8.16 -11.90 -13.42
N THR A 70 -8.36 -12.14 -14.70
CA THR A 70 -7.43 -12.85 -15.57
C THR A 70 -6.25 -11.96 -15.97
N PHE A 71 -5.18 -12.58 -16.48
CA PHE A 71 -4.05 -11.82 -17.05
C PHE A 71 -4.48 -10.94 -18.24
N ARG A 72 -5.41 -11.41 -19.09
CA ARG A 72 -5.90 -10.65 -20.25
C ARG A 72 -6.60 -9.36 -19.82
N GLU A 73 -7.43 -9.43 -18.79
CA GLU A 73 -8.10 -8.26 -18.22
C GLU A 73 -7.10 -7.32 -17.55
N TYR A 74 -6.14 -7.86 -16.79
CA TYR A 74 -5.05 -7.07 -16.19
C TYR A 74 -4.27 -6.28 -17.26
N ALA A 75 -3.89 -6.93 -18.36
CA ALA A 75 -3.17 -6.29 -19.46
C ALA A 75 -4.01 -5.21 -20.17
N ARG A 76 -5.35 -5.37 -20.23
CA ARG A 76 -6.25 -4.32 -20.72
C ARG A 76 -6.27 -3.13 -19.77
N TYR A 77 -6.45 -3.37 -18.46
CA TYR A 77 -6.46 -2.31 -17.45
C TYR A 77 -5.13 -1.55 -17.37
N GLU A 78 -4.00 -2.22 -17.59
CA GLU A 78 -2.68 -1.57 -17.58
C GLU A 78 -2.58 -0.45 -18.63
N LYS A 79 -3.32 -0.56 -19.75
CA LYS A 79 -3.41 0.50 -20.77
C LYS A 79 -4.22 1.72 -20.32
N MET A 80 -5.05 1.58 -19.30
CA MET A 80 -5.91 2.62 -18.72
C MET A 80 -5.36 3.18 -17.40
N LYS A 81 -4.07 2.99 -17.14
CA LYS A 81 -3.42 3.48 -15.91
C LYS A 81 -3.50 5.00 -15.82
N ASP A 82 -3.73 5.50 -14.61
CA ASP A 82 -3.62 6.91 -14.31
C ASP A 82 -2.15 7.36 -14.48
N GLN A 83 -1.92 8.29 -15.40
CA GLN A 83 -0.58 8.75 -15.72
C GLN A 83 -0.02 9.74 -14.71
N SER A 84 -0.89 10.40 -13.91
CA SER A 84 -0.49 11.25 -12.79
C SER A 84 0.11 10.45 -11.63
N ARG A 85 0.01 9.11 -11.69
CA ARG A 85 0.45 8.18 -10.64
C ARG A 85 1.52 7.22 -11.14
N SER A 86 2.46 6.94 -10.25
CA SER A 86 3.54 5.99 -10.45
C SER A 86 3.11 4.61 -9.96
N PRO A 87 3.49 3.53 -10.66
CA PRO A 87 3.37 2.18 -10.12
C PRO A 87 4.15 2.06 -8.81
N LEU A 88 3.59 1.32 -7.85
CA LEU A 88 4.25 0.99 -6.60
C LEU A 88 4.70 -0.45 -6.63
N HIS A 89 6.01 -0.66 -6.49
CA HIS A 89 6.64 -1.99 -6.45
C HIS A 89 7.11 -2.29 -5.03
N LYS A 90 6.72 -3.44 -4.52
CA LYS A 90 7.12 -3.89 -3.19
C LYS A 90 7.34 -5.39 -3.12
N GLN A 91 8.27 -5.78 -2.26
CA GLN A 91 8.42 -7.14 -1.79
C GLN A 91 7.70 -7.26 -0.45
N ARG A 92 6.66 -8.09 -0.39
CA ARG A 92 5.89 -8.34 0.84
C ARG A 92 6.35 -9.65 1.46
N ARG A 93 6.83 -9.59 2.71
CA ARG A 93 7.06 -10.76 3.56
C ARG A 93 5.87 -10.94 4.50
N CYS A 94 5.30 -12.13 4.50
CA CYS A 94 4.15 -12.51 5.30
C CYS A 94 4.60 -13.52 6.36
N PHE A 95 4.39 -13.23 7.64
CA PHE A 95 4.84 -14.09 8.71
C PHE A 95 3.97 -13.98 9.97
N MET A 96 4.18 -14.92 10.89
CA MET A 96 3.51 -14.98 12.18
C MET A 96 4.52 -14.73 13.30
N VAL A 97 4.13 -13.94 14.30
CA VAL A 97 4.82 -13.85 15.59
C VAL A 97 3.78 -14.06 16.68
N GLY A 98 3.94 -15.14 17.45
CA GLY A 98 2.89 -15.61 18.35
C GLY A 98 1.61 -15.93 17.57
N ASN A 99 0.51 -15.26 17.91
CA ASN A 99 -0.79 -15.38 17.25
C ASN A 99 -1.09 -14.22 16.28
N GLN A 100 -0.14 -13.32 16.05
CA GLN A 100 -0.34 -12.14 15.21
C GLN A 100 0.30 -12.34 13.84
N TYR A 101 -0.50 -12.12 12.79
CA TYR A 101 -0.06 -12.17 11.40
C TYR A 101 0.39 -10.79 10.93
N PHE A 102 1.56 -10.71 10.31
CA PHE A 102 2.14 -9.46 9.83
C PHE A 102 2.42 -9.50 8.33
N ASN A 103 2.24 -8.34 7.69
CA ASN A 103 2.78 -8.05 6.37
C ASN A 103 3.89 -7.01 6.50
N LEU A 104 5.09 -7.34 6.03
CA LEU A 104 6.21 -6.42 5.94
C LEU A 104 6.45 -6.08 4.47
N ASP A 105 6.18 -4.83 4.10
CA ASP A 105 6.33 -4.29 2.76
C ASP A 105 7.64 -3.53 2.61
N ILE A 106 8.54 -4.05 1.79
CA ILE A 106 9.79 -3.38 1.40
C ILE A 106 9.57 -2.80 0.01
N TYR A 107 9.49 -1.47 -0.12
CA TYR A 107 9.31 -0.82 -1.41
C TYR A 107 10.61 -0.86 -2.21
N THR A 108 10.56 -1.46 -3.40
CA THR A 108 11.74 -1.69 -4.26
C THR A 108 11.92 -0.62 -5.33
N LEU A 109 10.85 0.11 -5.66
CA LEU A 109 10.90 1.28 -6.52
C LEU A 109 10.04 2.37 -5.91
N LEU A 110 10.66 3.51 -5.60
CA LEU A 110 10.00 4.61 -4.93
C LEU A 110 9.69 5.75 -5.91
N PRO A 111 8.40 6.15 -6.00
CA PRO A 111 8.04 7.37 -6.71
C PRO A 111 8.72 8.59 -6.08
N PRO A 112 8.96 9.66 -6.85
CA PRO A 112 9.58 10.89 -6.33
C PRO A 112 8.88 11.46 -5.09
N SER A 113 7.54 11.37 -5.02
CA SER A 113 6.73 11.86 -3.90
C SER A 113 6.92 11.08 -2.60
N ALA A 114 7.44 9.86 -2.65
CA ALA A 114 7.68 9.01 -1.47
C ALA A 114 9.13 9.04 -0.98
N ARG A 115 10.05 9.72 -1.70
CA ARG A 115 11.49 9.72 -1.37
C ARG A 115 11.78 10.32 0.00
N SER A 116 11.08 11.38 0.39
CA SER A 116 11.24 12.02 1.71
C SER A 116 10.77 11.14 2.88
N LEU A 117 10.06 10.05 2.62
CA LEU A 117 9.58 9.12 3.64
C LEU A 117 10.60 8.02 3.96
N GLN A 118 11.67 7.91 3.18
CA GLN A 118 12.70 6.89 3.36
C GLN A 118 13.47 7.10 4.67
N LEU A 119 13.86 5.99 5.28
CA LEU A 119 14.86 5.94 6.34
C LEU A 119 16.05 5.16 5.81
N ASP A 120 17.24 5.74 5.91
CA ASP A 120 18.49 5.05 5.58
C ASP A 120 18.48 4.44 4.15
N GLY A 121 17.84 5.16 3.21
CA GLY A 121 17.72 4.77 1.80
C GLY A 121 16.61 3.77 1.48
N GLN A 122 15.80 3.34 2.45
CA GLN A 122 14.73 2.36 2.26
C GLN A 122 13.38 2.88 2.76
N LEU A 123 12.29 2.31 2.25
CA LEU A 123 10.95 2.55 2.78
C LEU A 123 10.31 1.20 3.08
N ILE A 124 10.09 0.94 4.37
CA ILE A 124 9.61 -0.34 4.87
C ILE A 124 8.42 -0.11 5.77
N PHE A 125 7.30 -0.76 5.48
CA PHE A 125 6.10 -0.72 6.32
C PHE A 125 5.81 -2.08 6.94
N LEU A 126 5.48 -2.09 8.23
CA LEU A 126 4.87 -3.23 8.90
C LEU A 126 3.37 -2.97 9.03
N GLU A 127 2.55 -3.92 8.62
CA GLU A 127 1.09 -3.85 8.73
C GLU A 127 0.56 -5.08 9.45
N THR A 128 -0.44 -4.87 10.31
CA THR A 128 -1.21 -5.97 10.90
C THR A 128 -2.68 -5.58 11.09
N TYR A 129 -3.55 -6.58 10.95
CA TYR A 129 -4.96 -6.45 11.28
C TYR A 129 -5.16 -6.83 12.74
N THR A 130 -5.75 -5.92 13.51
CA THR A 130 -5.93 -6.08 14.95
C THR A 130 -7.13 -5.24 15.39
N THR A 131 -7.79 -5.69 16.46
CA THR A 131 -8.84 -4.92 17.17
C THR A 131 -8.25 -4.03 18.28
N ILE A 132 -6.95 -4.14 18.55
CA ILE A 132 -6.27 -3.30 19.54
C ILE A 132 -6.16 -1.87 18.98
N PRO A 133 -6.70 -0.84 19.66
CA PRO A 133 -6.68 0.53 19.14
C PRO A 133 -5.26 1.12 19.07
N VAL A 134 -5.13 2.20 18.28
CA VAL A 134 -3.89 2.99 18.19
C VAL A 134 -3.54 3.56 19.56
N GLY A 135 -2.24 3.57 19.90
CA GLY A 135 -1.75 4.03 21.21
C GLY A 135 -1.76 2.95 22.30
N HIS A 136 -2.45 1.83 22.10
CA HIS A 136 -2.34 0.68 23.00
C HIS A 136 -1.15 -0.21 22.62
N PRO A 137 -0.51 -0.87 23.61
CA PRO A 137 0.58 -1.81 23.36
C PRO A 137 0.14 -2.95 22.44
N LEU A 138 0.96 -3.24 21.44
CA LEU A 138 0.83 -4.41 20.57
C LEU A 138 2.22 -5.04 20.47
N PRO A 139 2.37 -6.36 20.69
CA PRO A 139 3.67 -7.02 20.61
C PRO A 139 4.18 -6.94 19.17
N LEU A 140 5.26 -6.18 18.96
CA LEU A 140 5.92 -6.04 17.67
C LEU A 140 7.08 -7.04 17.56
N PRO A 141 7.42 -7.51 16.35
CA PRO A 141 8.52 -8.44 16.15
C PRO A 141 9.86 -7.83 16.61
N VAL A 142 10.59 -8.53 17.47
CA VAL A 142 11.85 -8.05 18.08
C VAL A 142 12.99 -7.84 17.07
N PHE A 143 12.93 -8.55 15.93
CA PHE A 143 13.89 -8.44 14.84
C PHE A 143 13.65 -7.22 13.92
N LEU A 144 12.72 -6.32 14.29
CA LEU A 144 12.44 -5.09 13.54
C LEU A 144 12.74 -3.85 14.40
N THR A 145 13.51 -2.92 13.85
CA THR A 145 13.69 -1.60 14.44
C THR A 145 12.57 -0.69 13.96
N ILE A 146 11.60 -0.45 14.83
CA ILE A 146 10.43 0.39 14.53
C ILE A 146 10.79 1.87 14.73
N GLU A 147 10.53 2.70 13.72
CA GLU A 147 10.71 4.16 13.85
C GLU A 147 9.53 4.78 14.58
N LYS A 148 8.31 4.55 14.05
CA LYS A 148 7.08 5.11 14.59
C LYS A 148 5.84 4.42 14.02
N GLU A 149 4.73 4.56 14.73
CA GLU A 149 3.42 4.20 14.19
C GLU A 149 2.92 5.27 13.21
N ILE A 150 2.41 4.83 12.05
CA ILE A 150 1.93 5.67 10.95
C ILE A 150 0.47 5.35 10.55
N THR A 151 -0.25 4.61 11.40
CA THR A 151 -1.67 4.28 11.22
C THR A 151 -2.49 5.57 10.97
N GLY A 152 -3.25 5.60 9.86
CA GLY A 152 -4.10 6.73 9.51
C GLY A 152 -3.39 8.00 9.00
N GLN A 153 -2.06 8.00 8.83
CA GLN A 153 -1.33 9.13 8.28
C GLN A 153 -1.38 9.13 6.75
N ILE A 154 -2.07 10.11 6.16
CA ILE A 154 -2.35 10.20 4.71
C ILE A 154 -1.08 10.20 3.86
N GLY A 155 -0.01 10.83 4.33
CA GLY A 155 1.28 10.89 3.64
C GLY A 155 1.93 9.52 3.40
N TYR A 156 1.62 8.53 4.24
CA TYR A 156 2.11 7.16 4.12
C TYR A 156 1.12 6.21 3.41
N SER A 157 -0.01 6.73 2.90
CA SER A 157 -0.92 5.92 2.10
C SER A 157 -0.31 5.59 0.74
N MET A 158 -0.64 4.41 0.19
CA MET A 158 -0.21 4.06 -1.17
C MET A 158 -0.70 5.07 -2.21
N TYR A 159 -1.87 5.68 -1.99
CA TYR A 159 -2.40 6.68 -2.91
C TYR A 159 -1.50 7.92 -2.93
N SER A 160 -1.21 8.53 -1.78
CA SER A 160 -0.35 9.71 -1.69
C SER A 160 1.05 9.44 -2.25
N MET A 161 1.66 8.32 -1.87
CA MET A 161 3.00 7.94 -2.33
C MET A 161 3.10 7.68 -3.84
N SER A 162 1.98 7.45 -4.53
CA SER A 162 1.99 7.22 -5.98
C SER A 162 2.02 8.51 -6.79
N LYS A 163 1.68 9.68 -6.22
CA LYS A 163 1.54 10.95 -6.96
C LYS A 163 2.85 11.32 -7.67
N LYS A 164 2.79 11.75 -8.93
CA LYS A 164 3.93 12.34 -9.64
C LYS A 164 3.92 13.86 -9.49
N VAL A 165 5.09 14.44 -9.27
CA VAL A 165 5.28 15.89 -9.29
C VAL A 165 5.46 16.28 -10.77
N ASN A 166 4.47 16.98 -11.33
CA ASN A 166 4.36 17.49 -12.71
C ASN A 166 3.92 16.54 -13.85
N SER A 167 2.65 16.69 -14.25
CA SER A 167 2.25 16.83 -15.65
C SER A 167 1.20 17.94 -15.68
N PHE A 168 1.43 19.00 -16.46
CA PHE A 168 0.56 20.16 -16.66
C PHE A 168 -0.94 19.81 -16.65
N CYS A 169 -1.57 19.95 -15.48
CA CYS A 169 -3.00 20.13 -15.30
C CYS A 169 -3.17 20.49 -13.82
N GLU A 170 -3.09 21.79 -13.51
CA GLU A 170 -3.87 22.34 -12.41
C GLU A 170 -5.34 22.16 -12.79
N MET A 171 -5.89 20.97 -12.57
CA MET A 171 -7.33 20.77 -12.55
C MET A 171 -7.66 19.92 -11.35
N GLU A 172 -8.20 20.63 -10.35
CA GLU A 172 -8.88 20.17 -9.15
C GLU A 172 -8.05 19.22 -8.26
N GLU A 173 -7.65 19.74 -7.10
CA GLU A 173 -7.32 18.88 -5.96
C GLU A 173 -8.45 17.88 -5.77
N PHE A 174 -8.10 16.60 -5.89
CA PHE A 174 -8.98 15.47 -5.62
C PHE A 174 -9.68 15.69 -4.26
N LEU A 175 -10.97 16.04 -4.31
CA LEU A 175 -11.78 16.47 -3.16
C LEU A 175 -11.84 15.41 -2.04
N GLY A 176 -11.57 14.15 -2.36
CA GLY A 176 -11.57 13.06 -1.38
C GLY A 176 -10.23 12.80 -0.69
N ALA A 177 -9.14 13.54 -0.97
CA ALA A 177 -7.77 13.19 -0.53
C ALA A 177 -7.69 12.94 0.99
N ASP A 178 -8.39 13.78 1.75
CA ASP A 178 -8.42 13.78 3.21
C ASP A 178 -9.20 12.60 3.81
N GLU A 179 -9.99 11.90 2.99
CA GLU A 179 -10.81 10.76 3.39
C GLU A 179 -10.07 9.42 3.24
N TYR A 180 -8.92 9.39 2.55
CA TYR A 180 -8.18 8.15 2.32
C TYR A 180 -7.12 7.89 3.37
N LYS A 181 -7.55 7.17 4.39
CA LYS A 181 -6.67 6.53 5.37
C LYS A 181 -6.56 5.05 5.02
N ASP A 182 -5.33 4.53 5.04
CA ASP A 182 -5.10 3.10 5.13
C ASP A 182 -5.16 2.76 6.64
N GLU A 183 -6.13 1.94 7.04
CA GLU A 183 -6.27 1.41 8.41
C GLU A 183 -5.20 0.36 8.77
#